data_AF-A0A4Q9HW52-F1
#
_entry.id   AF-A0A4Q9HW52-F1
#
_cell.length_a   1.000
_cell.length_b   1.000
_cell.length_c   1.000
_cell.angle_alpha   90.00
_cell.angle_beta   90.00
_cell.angle_gamma   90.00
#
_symmetry.space_group_name_H-M   'P 1'
#
loop_
_entity.id
_entity.type
_entity.pdbx_description
1 polymer ?
#
loop_
_entity_poly.entity_id
_entity_poly.type
_entity_poly.pdbx_seq_one_letter_code
_entity_poly.pdbx_strand_id
1 'polypeptide(L)'
;MEDELVAHLPTDVRAALRFFAYYLGNGTLDVDLLDGIDYRAHLLEYGSDLEMVFAIFANVLEVDELGETVNDGDAQYRAAQWIRRRCDPGYQVEPPFEAWETELHGP
;
A
#
# COMPACT_ATOMS: atom_id res chain seq x y z
N MET A 1 -7.48 18.94 32.82
CA MET A 1 -6.68 18.53 31.65
C MET A 1 -6.83 17.04 31.59
N GLU A 2 -7.77 16.57 30.76
CA GLU A 2 -7.65 15.21 30.24
C GLU A 2 -6.33 15.19 29.48
N ASP A 3 -5.38 14.37 29.92
CA ASP A 3 -4.31 13.92 29.02
C ASP A 3 -5.05 13.28 27.85
N GLU A 4 -5.06 13.98 26.72
CA GLU A 4 -5.52 13.44 25.46
C GLU A 4 -4.69 12.18 25.24
N LEU A 5 -5.31 11.00 25.35
CA LEU A 5 -4.66 9.71 25.19
C LEU A 5 -4.14 9.64 23.76
N VAL A 6 -2.90 10.10 23.55
CA VAL A 6 -2.19 9.92 22.30
C VAL A 6 -1.89 8.43 22.17
N ALA A 7 -2.74 7.74 21.43
CA ALA A 7 -2.54 6.34 21.10
C ALA A 7 -1.62 6.23 19.86
N HIS A 8 -0.64 5.34 19.92
CA HIS A 8 0.10 4.92 18.74
C HIS A 8 -0.75 3.94 17.91
N LEU A 9 -0.43 3.82 16.62
CA LEU A 9 -0.98 2.73 15.80
C LEU A 9 -0.67 1.37 16.46
N PRO A 10 -1.57 0.37 16.34
CA PRO A 10 -1.32 -0.98 16.81
C PRO A 10 0.01 -1.54 16.31
N THR A 11 0.62 -2.45 17.08
CA THR A 11 1.94 -2.99 16.75
C THR A 11 1.96 -3.67 15.39
N ASP A 12 0.91 -4.41 15.05
CA ASP A 12 0.82 -5.12 13.77
C ASP A 12 0.66 -4.16 12.60
N VAL A 13 -0.16 -3.11 12.75
CA VAL A 13 -0.26 -2.03 11.75
C VAL A 13 1.11 -1.37 11.50
N ARG A 14 1.87 -1.09 12.57
CA ARG A 14 3.24 -0.55 12.43
C ARG A 14 4.18 -1.54 11.76
N ALA A 15 4.04 -2.83 12.03
CA ALA A 15 4.83 -3.88 11.41
C ALA A 15 4.49 -4.03 9.91
N ALA A 16 3.20 -4.02 9.56
CA ALA A 16 2.69 -4.09 8.20
C ALA A 16 3.20 -2.91 7.35
N LEU A 17 3.09 -1.68 7.85
CA LEU A 17 3.65 -0.49 7.20
C LEU A 17 5.16 -0.59 6.98
N ARG A 18 5.92 -1.05 8.00
CA ARG A 18 7.36 -1.22 7.89
C ARG A 18 7.73 -2.28 6.85
N PHE A 19 7.03 -3.41 6.82
CA PHE A 19 7.29 -4.48 5.86
C PHE A 19 6.88 -4.08 4.45
N PHE A 20 5.75 -3.41 4.28
CA PHE A 20 5.33 -2.85 3.00
C PHE A 20 6.40 -1.91 2.42
N ALA A 21 6.88 -0.94 3.22
CA ALA A 21 7.95 -0.04 2.79
C ALA A 21 9.26 -0.78 2.50
N TYR A 22 9.58 -1.84 3.27
CA TYR A 22 10.75 -2.68 3.02
C TYR A 22 10.66 -3.41 1.67
N TYR A 23 9.51 -4.03 1.35
CA TYR A 23 9.32 -4.72 0.07
C TYR A 23 9.31 -3.73 -1.11
N LEU A 24 8.61 -2.61 -0.96
CA LEU A 24 8.56 -1.56 -1.97
C LEU A 24 9.96 -1.00 -2.29
N GLY A 25 10.74 -0.66 -1.26
CA GLY A 25 12.09 -0.12 -1.42
C GLY A 25 13.09 -1.13 -2.00
N ASN A 26 12.94 -2.42 -1.67
CA ASN A 26 13.79 -3.47 -2.22
C ASN A 26 13.40 -3.90 -3.63
N GLY A 27 12.23 -3.50 -4.13
CA GLY A 27 11.74 -3.96 -5.43
C GLY A 27 11.19 -5.39 -5.37
N THR A 28 10.71 -5.82 -4.20
CA THR A 28 10.24 -7.18 -3.92
C THR A 28 8.78 -7.23 -3.45
N LEU A 29 8.04 -6.13 -3.58
CA LEU A 29 6.58 -6.14 -3.44
C LEU A 29 5.97 -7.04 -4.52
N ASP A 30 5.09 -7.96 -4.11
CA ASP A 30 4.35 -8.89 -4.97
C ASP A 30 5.17 -9.39 -6.18
N VAL A 31 6.19 -10.22 -5.89
CA VAL A 31 7.15 -10.67 -6.90
C VAL A 31 6.48 -11.42 -8.06
N ASP A 32 5.33 -12.06 -7.83
CA ASP A 32 4.62 -12.78 -8.89
C ASP A 32 3.99 -11.81 -9.90
N LEU A 33 3.42 -10.69 -9.44
CA LEU A 33 2.82 -9.68 -10.32
C LEU A 33 3.84 -8.71 -10.94
N LEU A 34 4.88 -8.37 -10.18
CA LEU A 34 5.85 -7.32 -10.54
C LEU A 34 7.19 -7.87 -11.05
N ASP A 35 7.31 -9.18 -11.28
CA ASP A 35 8.54 -9.77 -11.82
C ASP A 35 9.00 -9.08 -13.10
N GLY A 36 10.30 -8.80 -13.18
CA GLY A 36 10.92 -8.11 -14.31
C GLY A 36 10.59 -6.62 -14.47
N ILE A 37 9.84 -6.00 -13.54
CA ILE A 37 9.53 -4.55 -13.57
C ILE A 37 10.42 -3.79 -12.58
N ASP A 38 11.26 -2.88 -13.09
CA ASP A 38 11.99 -1.95 -12.21
C ASP A 38 11.16 -0.69 -11.92
N TYR A 39 10.16 -0.84 -11.05
CA TYR A 39 9.22 0.24 -10.73
C TYR A 39 9.78 1.30 -9.78
N ARG A 40 10.88 1.03 -9.07
CA ARG A 40 11.40 1.94 -8.04
C ARG A 40 11.82 3.29 -8.61
N ALA A 41 12.48 3.29 -9.78
CA ALA A 41 12.86 4.52 -10.46
C ALA A 41 11.62 5.37 -10.78
N HIS A 42 10.54 4.74 -11.25
CA HIS A 42 9.28 5.41 -11.55
C HIS A 42 8.64 6.03 -10.30
N LEU A 43 8.56 5.29 -9.19
CA LEU A 43 7.98 5.79 -7.94
C LEU A 43 8.78 6.94 -7.32
N LEU A 44 10.11 6.95 -7.48
CA LEU A 44 10.97 8.02 -6.97
C LEU A 44 10.98 9.26 -7.88
N GLU A 45 10.68 9.09 -9.17
CA GLU A 45 10.53 10.21 -10.11
C GLU A 45 9.18 10.92 -9.91
N TYR A 46 8.10 10.16 -9.71
CA TYR A 46 6.74 10.68 -9.58
C TYR A 46 6.15 10.41 -8.21
N GLY A 47 6.26 11.40 -7.31
CA GLY A 47 5.75 11.30 -5.94
C GLY A 47 4.25 11.01 -5.83
N SER A 48 3.44 11.34 -6.85
CA SER A 48 2.01 11.02 -6.89
C SER A 48 1.73 9.52 -6.97
N ASP A 49 2.59 8.76 -7.67
CA ASP A 49 2.43 7.30 -7.75
C ASP A 49 2.89 6.65 -6.44
N LEU A 50 3.91 7.20 -5.78
CA LEU A 50 4.29 6.76 -4.43
C LEU A 50 3.19 7.05 -3.40
N GLU A 51 2.60 8.24 -3.43
CA GLU A 51 1.45 8.63 -2.59
C GLU A 51 0.29 7.65 -2.76
N MET A 52 -0.12 7.38 -4.01
CA MET A 52 -1.23 6.47 -4.29
C MET A 52 -0.97 5.04 -3.82
N VAL A 53 0.26 4.54 -3.97
CA VAL A 53 0.66 3.21 -3.48
C VAL A 53 0.51 3.09 -1.96
N PHE A 54 0.86 4.15 -1.21
CA PHE A 54 0.62 4.19 0.24
C PHE A 54 -0.86 4.33 0.60
N ALA A 55 -1.62 5.13 -0.15
CA ALA A 55 -3.06 5.27 0.06
C ALA A 55 -3.78 3.94 -0.14
N ILE A 56 -3.53 3.25 -1.25
CA ILE A 56 -4.13 1.94 -1.53
C ILE A 56 -3.79 0.93 -0.43
N PHE A 57 -2.51 0.83 -0.05
CA PHE A 57 -2.11 -0.09 1.02
C PHE A 57 -2.85 0.22 2.34
N ALA A 58 -2.88 1.49 2.74
CA ALA A 58 -3.50 1.90 4.01
C ALA A 58 -5.03 1.79 4.00
N ASN A 59 -5.68 2.09 2.88
CA ASN A 59 -7.13 2.03 2.75
C ASN A 59 -7.61 0.57 2.73
N VAL A 60 -6.87 -0.33 2.07
CA VAL A 60 -7.22 -1.76 1.95
C VAL A 60 -6.85 -2.55 3.20
N LEU A 61 -5.83 -2.13 3.97
CA LEU A 61 -5.41 -2.86 5.16
C LEU A 61 -6.54 -2.93 6.21
N GLU A 62 -7.01 -4.14 6.46
CA GLU A 62 -8.01 -4.46 7.46
C GLU A 62 -7.32 -4.72 8.80
N VAL A 63 -7.88 -4.10 9.85
CA VAL A 63 -7.42 -4.22 11.23
C VAL A 63 -8.61 -4.65 12.08
N ASP A 64 -8.43 -5.70 12.85
CA ASP A 64 -9.50 -6.23 13.71
C ASP A 64 -9.66 -5.43 15.02
N GLU A 65 -10.61 -5.84 15.87
CA GLU A 65 -10.90 -5.17 17.14
C GLU A 65 -9.75 -5.26 18.16
N LEU A 66 -8.80 -6.19 17.97
CA LEU A 66 -7.62 -6.36 18.81
C LEU A 66 -6.42 -5.55 18.31
N GLY A 67 -6.53 -4.93 17.13
CA GLY A 67 -5.46 -4.19 16.48
C GLY A 67 -4.51 -5.07 15.67
N GLU A 68 -4.92 -6.30 15.34
CA GLU A 68 -4.19 -7.24 14.50
C GLU A 68 -4.57 -7.03 13.03
N THR A 69 -3.59 -7.12 12.13
CA THR A 69 -3.85 -6.98 10.69
C THR A 69 -4.25 -8.34 10.10
N VAL A 70 -5.28 -8.35 9.24
CA VAL A 70 -5.90 -9.62 8.78
C VAL A 70 -5.74 -9.89 7.28
N ASN A 71 -5.29 -8.92 6.49
CA ASN A 71 -5.22 -9.03 5.03
C ASN A 71 -3.96 -8.39 4.39
N ASP A 72 -2.82 -8.35 5.09
CA ASP A 72 -1.57 -7.69 4.62
C ASP A 72 -1.18 -8.02 3.18
N GLY A 73 -1.36 -9.28 2.78
CA GLY A 73 -1.04 -9.74 1.43
C GLY A 73 -1.97 -9.15 0.37
N ASP A 74 -3.27 -9.02 0.67
CA ASP A 74 -4.24 -8.41 -0.24
C ASP A 74 -3.96 -6.91 -0.39
N ALA A 75 -3.74 -6.20 0.71
CA ALA A 75 -3.36 -4.78 0.68
C ALA A 75 -2.08 -4.52 -0.15
N GLN A 76 -1.08 -5.39 -0.01
CA GLN A 76 0.14 -5.36 -0.83
C GLN A 76 -0.15 -5.64 -2.31
N TYR A 77 -0.95 -6.65 -2.60
CA TYR A 77 -1.34 -7.03 -3.97
C TYR A 77 -2.08 -5.89 -4.66
N ARG A 78 -3.04 -5.24 -3.97
CA ARG A 78 -3.78 -4.08 -4.51
C ARG A 78 -2.84 -2.92 -4.83
N ALA A 79 -1.91 -2.59 -3.94
CA ALA A 79 -0.88 -1.58 -4.23
C ALA A 79 0.02 -1.97 -5.41
N ALA A 80 0.39 -3.25 -5.53
CA ALA A 80 1.16 -3.77 -6.65
C ALA A 80 0.40 -3.68 -7.99
N GLN A 81 -0.92 -3.88 -7.99
CA GLN A 81 -1.73 -3.69 -9.20
C GLN A 81 -1.69 -2.24 -9.71
N TRP A 82 -1.63 -1.25 -8.80
CA TRP A 82 -1.42 0.16 -9.20
C TRP A 82 -0.07 0.31 -9.91
N ILE A 83 1.01 -0.17 -9.27
CA ILE A 83 2.36 -0.11 -9.84
C ILE A 83 2.39 -0.76 -11.23
N ARG A 84 1.84 -1.97 -11.37
CA ARG A 84 1.81 -2.69 -12.64
C ARG A 84 1.11 -1.87 -13.72
N ARG A 85 -0.05 -1.30 -13.43
CA ARG A 85 -0.79 -0.43 -14.36
C ARG A 85 0.00 0.80 -14.79
N ARG A 86 0.83 1.37 -13.91
CA ARG A 86 1.65 2.55 -14.23
C ARG A 86 2.86 2.21 -15.10
N CYS A 87 3.43 1.02 -14.93
CA CYS A 87 4.57 0.55 -15.71
C CYS A 87 4.17 -0.13 -17.04
N ASP A 88 2.98 -0.73 -17.11
CA ASP A 88 2.46 -1.45 -18.28
C ASP A 88 1.07 -0.91 -18.67
N PRO A 89 0.97 -0.06 -19.71
CA PRO A 89 -0.31 0.47 -20.17
C PRO A 89 -1.31 -0.59 -20.67
N GLY A 90 -0.85 -1.80 -20.98
CA GLY A 90 -1.69 -2.91 -21.40
C GLY A 90 -2.31 -3.68 -20.22
N TYR A 91 -1.79 -3.51 -19.01
CA TYR A 91 -2.29 -4.19 -17.83
C TYR A 91 -3.65 -3.63 -17.39
N GLN A 92 -4.60 -4.54 -17.14
CA GLN A 92 -5.90 -4.23 -16.56
C GLN A 92 -5.92 -4.75 -15.12
N VAL A 93 -6.25 -3.85 -14.20
CA VAL A 93 -6.40 -4.15 -12.78
C VAL A 93 -7.68 -4.94 -12.59
N GLU A 94 -7.60 -6.11 -11.96
CA GLU A 94 -8.75 -6.98 -11.74
C GLU A 94 -8.76 -7.53 -10.29
N PRO A 95 -9.86 -7.36 -9.53
CA PRO A 95 -11.02 -6.51 -9.87
C PRO A 95 -10.60 -5.04 -10.02
N PRO A 96 -11.33 -4.20 -10.78
CA PRO A 96 -11.05 -2.77 -10.86
C PRO A 96 -10.96 -2.14 -9.48
N PHE A 97 -10.16 -1.08 -9.34
CA PHE A 97 -10.12 -0.34 -8.08
C PHE A 97 -11.49 0.26 -7.77
N GLU A 98 -11.95 0.02 -6.55
CA GLU A 98 -13.04 0.76 -5.96
C GLU A 98 -12.58 2.19 -5.65
N ALA A 99 -13.54 3.13 -5.63
CA ALA A 99 -13.21 4.54 -5.42
C ALA A 99 -12.49 4.78 -4.08
N TRP A 100 -12.90 4.05 -3.03
CA TRP A 100 -12.34 4.17 -1.68
C TRP A 100 -10.91 3.63 -1.59
N GLU A 101 -10.53 2.65 -2.42
CA GLU A 101 -9.16 2.12 -2.43
C GLU A 101 -8.16 3.19 -2.88
N THR A 102 -8.59 4.12 -3.72
CA THR A 102 -7.73 5.18 -4.29
C THR A 102 -7.98 6.56 -3.69
N GLU A 103 -8.77 6.64 -2.62
CA GLU A 103 -9.06 7.90 -1.95
C GLU A 103 -7.82 8.42 -1.19
N LEU A 104 -7.48 9.69 -1.43
CA LEU A 104 -6.41 10.38 -0.71
C LEU A 104 -7.02 11.16 0.47
N HIS A 105 -6.76 10.73 1.70
CA HIS A 105 -7.19 11.43 2.90
C HIS A 105 -6.21 12.55 3.28
N GLY A 106 -6.72 13.78 3.40
CA GLY A 106 -5.93 14.96 3.73
C GLY A 106 -5.75 15.22 5.24
N PRO A 107 -4.84 16.15 5.61
CA PRO A 107 -4.67 16.64 6.98
C PRO A 107 -5.84 17.52 7.45
#